data_AF-A0A1H9QQS3-F1
#
_entry.id   AF-A0A1H9QQS3-F1
#
_cell.length_a   1.000
_cell.length_b   1.000
_cell.length_c   1.000
_cell.angle_alpha   90.00
_cell.angle_beta   90.00
_cell.angle_gamma   90.00
#
_symmetry.space_group_name_H-M   'P 1'
#
loop_
_entity.id
_entity.type
_entity.pdbx_description
1 polymer ?
#
loop_
_entity_poly.entity_id
_entity_poly.type
_entity_poly.pdbx_seq_one_letter_code
_entity_poly.pdbx_strand_id
1 'polypeptide(L)'
;MVRSRSYIATPPGATIKEQLNDKGMSQKEFAARMDMSEKHISKLINGEVQLTPEVAVRLEVVLGVPAKFWNNLEAIYREKLIKAEAENTMDADEKLAKQLPYNEMSKFGWIPETRDSKEKVVNLRKYFEVVELSLLENNQITRIACRRLAVTEKSDLALLAWAQEAKIKAREVKTAPINIKGLIKIIPNIRLMTVMKPKEFCPKIKAMLAECGIALIFLPHLQGSFLQGASFIDGNKIVVGLTARGKDADKFWFSLFHELAHIILGHIGQLNGTSDEDESDADKWSRDTLIPVVDYEKFIEDNNFSAYNIRSFAKKQGVAPGIVVGRLQNEGLIKHSMLNDLKDHYEIAL
;
A
#
# COMPACT_ATOMS: atom_id res chain seq x y z
N MET A 1 9.83 -7.59 -36.08
CA MET A 1 9.45 -6.38 -35.31
C MET A 1 8.21 -6.73 -34.50
N VAL A 2 8.31 -6.68 -33.18
CA VAL A 2 7.15 -6.90 -32.30
C VAL A 2 6.61 -5.54 -31.90
N ARG A 3 5.28 -5.40 -31.95
CA ARG A 3 4.59 -4.15 -31.61
C ARG A 3 3.54 -4.44 -30.56
N SER A 4 3.45 -3.52 -29.61
CA SER A 4 2.31 -3.34 -28.74
C SER A 4 1.82 -1.90 -28.94
N ARG A 5 0.86 -1.44 -28.13
CA ARG A 5 0.34 -0.07 -28.24
C ARG A 5 1.40 0.96 -27.84
N SER A 6 2.17 0.65 -26.81
CA SER A 6 3.16 1.56 -26.23
C SER A 6 4.59 1.30 -26.71
N TYR A 7 4.89 0.09 -27.20
CA TYR A 7 6.24 -0.34 -27.52
C TYR A 7 6.37 -0.83 -28.97
N ILE A 8 7.43 -0.37 -29.63
CA ILE A 8 7.88 -0.90 -30.92
C ILE A 8 9.29 -1.46 -30.71
N ALA A 9 9.39 -2.79 -30.71
CA ALA A 9 10.65 -3.51 -30.61
C ALA A 9 11.22 -3.73 -32.02
N THR A 10 12.17 -2.87 -32.39
CA THR A 10 12.92 -2.96 -33.64
C THR A 10 14.23 -3.70 -33.39
N PRO A 11 14.48 -4.85 -34.06
CA PRO A 11 15.73 -5.59 -33.88
C PRO A 11 16.91 -4.83 -34.49
N PRO A 12 18.15 -5.00 -33.97
CA PRO A 12 19.36 -4.42 -34.58
C PRO A 12 19.52 -4.81 -36.06
N GLY A 13 18.99 -5.97 -36.42
CA GLY A 13 18.91 -6.46 -37.79
C GLY A 13 18.27 -5.50 -38.80
N ALA A 14 17.37 -4.60 -38.36
CA ALA A 14 16.84 -3.54 -39.21
C ALA A 14 17.93 -2.55 -39.64
N THR A 15 18.78 -2.12 -38.69
CA THR A 15 19.92 -1.23 -38.96
C THR A 15 21.02 -1.95 -39.75
N ILE A 16 21.24 -3.25 -39.50
CA ILE A 16 22.15 -4.06 -40.33
C ILE A 16 21.68 -4.04 -41.78
N LYS A 17 20.39 -4.28 -42.02
CA LYS A 17 19.81 -4.30 -43.38
C LYS A 17 19.95 -2.96 -44.09
N GLU A 18 19.78 -1.85 -43.37
CA GLU A 18 20.01 -0.49 -43.90
C GLU A 18 21.47 -0.30 -44.32
N GLN A 19 22.43 -0.65 -43.45
CA GLN A 19 23.86 -0.59 -43.77
C GLN A 19 24.26 -1.45 -44.98
N LEU A 20 23.64 -2.62 -45.14
CA LEU A 20 23.88 -3.47 -46.31
C LEU A 20 23.39 -2.82 -47.61
N ASN A 21 22.22 -2.18 -47.57
CA ASN A 21 21.66 -1.48 -48.73
C ASN A 21 22.55 -0.29 -49.12
N ASP A 22 22.99 0.51 -48.15
CA ASP A 22 23.85 1.69 -48.38
C ASP A 22 25.21 1.30 -49.01
N LYS A 23 25.73 0.12 -48.65
CA LYS A 23 26.98 -0.42 -49.20
C LYS A 23 26.79 -1.27 -50.46
N GLY A 24 25.55 -1.45 -50.94
CA GLY A 24 25.24 -2.34 -52.07
C GLY A 24 25.61 -3.81 -51.83
N MET A 25 25.67 -4.24 -50.57
CA MET A 25 26.17 -5.55 -50.14
C MET A 25 25.03 -6.56 -50.02
N SER A 26 25.18 -7.72 -50.66
CA SER A 26 24.20 -8.80 -50.51
C SER A 26 24.31 -9.49 -49.14
N GLN A 27 23.21 -10.08 -48.63
CA GLN A 27 23.25 -10.86 -47.37
C GLN A 27 24.22 -12.06 -47.45
N LYS A 28 24.34 -12.67 -48.63
CA LYS A 28 25.26 -13.76 -48.90
C LYS A 28 26.72 -13.33 -48.77
N GLU A 29 27.05 -12.21 -49.41
CA GLU A 29 28.39 -11.62 -49.30
C GLU A 29 28.68 -11.19 -47.85
N PHE A 30 27.71 -10.57 -47.19
CA PHE A 30 27.83 -10.16 -45.80
C PHE A 30 28.07 -11.36 -44.86
N ALA A 31 27.36 -12.48 -45.05
CA ALA A 31 27.57 -13.70 -44.29
C ALA A 31 28.99 -14.25 -44.44
N ALA A 32 29.53 -14.24 -45.67
CA ALA A 32 30.92 -14.62 -45.92
C ALA A 32 31.91 -13.66 -45.21
N ARG A 33 31.68 -12.35 -45.28
CA ARG A 33 32.53 -11.34 -44.60
C ARG A 33 32.48 -11.43 -43.07
N MET A 34 31.34 -11.85 -42.53
CA MET A 34 31.15 -12.08 -41.09
C MET A 34 31.70 -13.43 -40.60
N ASP A 35 32.12 -14.31 -41.52
CA ASP A 35 32.47 -15.71 -41.24
C ASP A 35 31.33 -16.44 -40.49
N MET A 36 30.12 -16.36 -41.06
CA MET A 36 28.90 -16.97 -40.51
C MET A 36 28.04 -17.55 -41.63
N SER A 37 27.17 -18.51 -41.28
CA SER A 37 26.20 -19.03 -42.26
C SER A 37 25.16 -17.99 -42.67
N GLU A 38 24.72 -18.03 -43.93
CA GLU A 38 23.61 -17.19 -44.43
C GLU A 38 22.35 -17.36 -43.57
N LYS A 39 22.10 -18.58 -43.07
CA LYS A 39 21.00 -18.88 -42.15
C LYS A 39 21.10 -18.08 -40.86
N HIS A 40 22.29 -17.98 -40.27
CA HIS A 40 22.49 -17.24 -39.02
C HIS A 40 22.31 -15.74 -39.25
N ILE A 41 22.89 -15.19 -40.33
CA ILE A 41 22.71 -13.77 -40.70
C ILE A 41 21.24 -13.44 -40.95
N SER A 42 20.50 -14.29 -41.65
CA SER A 42 19.07 -14.10 -41.90
C SER A 42 18.28 -14.01 -40.57
N LYS A 43 18.53 -14.94 -39.65
CA LYS A 43 17.91 -14.93 -38.32
C LYS A 43 18.30 -13.69 -37.50
N LEU A 44 19.56 -13.24 -37.58
CA LEU A 44 20.04 -12.05 -36.89
C LEU A 44 19.35 -10.80 -37.43
N ILE A 45 19.23 -10.69 -38.76
CA ILE A 45 18.54 -9.58 -39.42
C ILE A 45 17.05 -9.53 -39.04
N ASN A 46 16.42 -10.70 -38.87
CA ASN A 46 15.02 -10.79 -38.47
C ASN A 46 14.79 -10.62 -36.94
N GLY A 47 15.86 -10.61 -36.13
CA GLY A 47 15.78 -10.50 -34.67
C GLY A 47 15.48 -11.82 -33.94
N GLU A 48 15.50 -12.95 -34.67
CA GLU A 48 15.21 -14.29 -34.13
C GLU A 48 16.34 -14.87 -33.27
N VAL A 49 17.57 -14.38 -33.46
CA VAL A 49 18.73 -14.73 -32.62
C VAL A 49 19.29 -13.48 -31.97
N GLN A 50 19.93 -13.67 -30.81
CA GLN A 50 20.56 -12.61 -30.07
C GLN A 50 21.86 -12.16 -30.74
N LEU A 51 22.04 -10.84 -30.85
CA LEU A 51 23.30 -10.23 -31.24
C LEU A 51 24.24 -10.29 -30.02
N THR A 52 25.23 -11.18 -30.05
CA THR A 52 26.20 -11.34 -28.96
C THR A 52 27.32 -10.31 -29.06
N PRO A 53 28.06 -10.02 -27.98
CA PRO A 53 29.21 -9.12 -28.03
C PRO A 53 30.26 -9.52 -29.08
N GLU A 54 30.48 -10.81 -29.31
CA GLU A 54 31.39 -11.30 -30.35
C GLU A 54 30.89 -10.93 -31.75
N VAL A 55 29.58 -11.08 -32.01
CA VAL A 55 28.95 -10.66 -33.26
C VAL A 55 29.04 -9.14 -33.41
N ALA A 56 28.87 -8.37 -32.33
CA ALA A 56 29.02 -6.92 -32.34
C ALA A 56 30.43 -6.46 -32.77
N VAL A 57 31.48 -7.14 -32.28
CA VAL A 57 32.87 -6.86 -32.69
C VAL A 57 33.08 -7.19 -34.17
N ARG A 58 32.53 -8.32 -34.66
CA ARG A 58 32.56 -8.63 -36.10
C ARG A 58 31.85 -7.57 -36.94
N LEU A 59 30.68 -7.09 -36.49
CA LEU A 59 29.93 -6.01 -37.14
C LEU A 59 30.72 -4.70 -37.18
N GLU A 60 31.49 -4.39 -36.13
CA GLU A 60 32.37 -3.21 -36.12
C GLU A 60 33.41 -3.30 -37.22
N VAL A 61 34.06 -4.44 -37.38
CA VAL A 61 35.07 -4.65 -38.43
C VAL A 61 34.46 -4.57 -39.83
N VAL A 62 33.30 -5.20 -40.05
CA VAL A 62 32.69 -5.30 -41.40
C VAL A 62 31.92 -4.04 -41.80
N LEU A 63 31.21 -3.42 -40.86
CA LEU A 63 30.34 -2.27 -41.11
C LEU A 63 30.98 -0.93 -40.73
N GLY A 64 32.01 -0.92 -39.89
CA GLY A 64 32.69 0.30 -39.42
C GLY A 64 31.94 1.04 -38.31
N VAL A 65 30.93 0.41 -37.71
CA VAL A 65 30.11 0.99 -36.65
C VAL A 65 30.48 0.35 -35.31
N PRO A 66 30.83 1.11 -34.26
CA PRO A 66 31.36 0.56 -33.01
C PRO A 66 30.51 -0.56 -32.40
N ALA A 67 31.14 -1.61 -31.87
CA ALA A 67 30.46 -2.75 -31.23
C ALA A 67 29.52 -2.31 -30.11
N LYS A 68 29.89 -1.25 -29.38
CA LYS A 68 29.05 -0.63 -28.33
C LYS A 68 27.69 -0.18 -28.87
N PHE A 69 27.64 0.36 -30.09
CA PHE A 69 26.38 0.77 -30.71
C PHE A 69 25.44 -0.42 -30.93
N TRP A 70 25.96 -1.53 -31.49
CA TRP A 70 25.19 -2.75 -31.73
C TRP A 70 24.70 -3.40 -30.43
N ASN A 71 25.56 -3.49 -29.42
CA ASN A 71 25.19 -4.01 -28.10
C ASN A 71 24.09 -3.17 -27.46
N ASN A 72 24.15 -1.84 -27.58
CA ASN A 72 23.10 -0.95 -27.08
C ASN A 72 21.77 -1.16 -27.83
N LEU A 73 21.80 -1.31 -29.16
CA LEU A 73 20.59 -1.60 -29.94
C LEU A 73 19.96 -2.93 -29.52
N GLU A 74 20.77 -3.97 -29.29
CA GLU A 74 20.26 -5.27 -28.85
C GLU A 74 19.65 -5.20 -27.46
N ALA A 75 20.31 -4.50 -26.53
CA ALA A 75 19.77 -4.29 -25.18
C ALA A 75 18.40 -3.58 -25.23
N ILE A 76 18.29 -2.49 -26.00
CA ILE A 76 17.04 -1.75 -26.19
C ILE A 76 15.96 -2.63 -26.85
N TYR A 77 16.33 -3.41 -27.87
CA TYR A 77 15.41 -4.30 -28.57
C TYR A 77 14.83 -5.35 -27.62
N ARG A 78 15.69 -6.05 -26.87
CA ARG A 78 15.28 -7.11 -25.93
C ARG A 78 14.41 -6.57 -24.81
N GLU A 79 14.76 -5.43 -24.24
CA GLU A 79 13.94 -4.75 -23.24
C GLU A 79 12.54 -4.42 -23.78
N LYS A 80 12.47 -3.83 -24.98
CA LYS A 80 11.19 -3.49 -25.62
C LYS A 80 10.38 -4.71 -26.03
N LEU A 81 11.03 -5.80 -26.43
CA LEU A 81 10.38 -7.06 -26.78
C LEU A 81 9.63 -7.63 -25.57
N ILE A 82 10.31 -7.71 -24.42
CA ILE A 82 9.72 -8.19 -23.16
C ILE A 82 8.55 -7.28 -22.74
N LYS A 83 8.72 -5.96 -22.82
CA LYS A 83 7.64 -5.01 -22.49
C LYS A 83 6.42 -5.14 -23.43
N ALA A 84 6.66 -5.35 -24.72
CA ALA A 84 5.60 -5.52 -25.71
C ALA A 84 4.83 -6.83 -25.50
N GLU A 85 5.55 -7.93 -25.24
CA GLU A 85 4.94 -9.24 -24.94
C GLU A 85 4.13 -9.17 -23.65
N ALA A 86 4.67 -8.57 -22.59
CA ALA A 86 3.94 -8.37 -21.34
C ALA A 86 2.68 -7.51 -21.51
N GLU A 87 2.71 -6.44 -22.33
CA GLU A 87 1.52 -5.60 -22.64
C GLU A 87 0.47 -6.35 -23.47
N ASN A 88 0.89 -7.37 -24.23
CA ASN A 88 0.01 -8.21 -25.04
C ASN A 88 -0.65 -9.34 -24.25
N THR A 89 -0.14 -9.69 -23.06
CA THR A 89 -0.64 -10.80 -22.22
C THR A 89 -1.31 -10.34 -20.91
N MET A 90 -1.69 -9.06 -20.78
CA MET A 90 -2.23 -8.45 -19.54
C MET A 90 -3.66 -8.84 -19.15
N ASP A 91 -4.30 -9.82 -19.79
CA ASP A 91 -5.74 -10.09 -19.62
C ASP A 91 -6.14 -10.41 -18.17
N ALA A 92 -5.27 -11.10 -17.42
CA ALA A 92 -5.50 -11.41 -16.01
C ALA A 92 -5.48 -10.15 -15.12
N ASP A 93 -4.51 -9.26 -15.38
CA ASP A 93 -4.38 -8.02 -14.63
C ASP A 93 -5.50 -7.03 -14.93
N GLU A 94 -6.01 -6.98 -16.17
CA GLU A 94 -7.17 -6.16 -16.48
C GLU A 94 -8.41 -6.57 -15.67
N LYS A 95 -8.56 -7.87 -15.37
CA LYS A 95 -9.65 -8.36 -14.51
C LYS A 95 -9.46 -7.93 -13.06
N LEU A 96 -8.25 -8.04 -12.52
CA LEU A 96 -7.94 -7.59 -11.15
C LEU A 96 -8.06 -6.06 -11.01
N ALA A 97 -7.58 -5.31 -12.00
CA ALA A 97 -7.66 -3.85 -12.03
C ALA A 97 -9.10 -3.31 -11.95
N LYS A 98 -10.08 -4.04 -12.51
CA LYS A 98 -11.51 -3.68 -12.43
C LYS A 98 -12.09 -3.84 -11.03
N GLN A 99 -11.50 -4.69 -10.19
CA GLN A 99 -11.96 -4.93 -8.82
C GLN A 99 -11.39 -3.89 -7.84
N LEU A 100 -10.22 -3.33 -8.14
CA LEU A 100 -9.58 -2.28 -7.36
C LEU A 100 -10.34 -0.93 -7.48
N PRO A 101 -10.40 -0.12 -6.40
CA PRO A 101 -11.09 1.17 -6.37
C PRO A 101 -10.28 2.29 -7.07
N TYR A 102 -9.85 2.05 -8.32
CA TYR A 102 -8.96 2.92 -9.08
C TYR A 102 -9.40 4.38 -9.11
N ASN A 103 -10.69 4.62 -9.41
CA ASN A 103 -11.22 5.98 -9.56
C ASN A 103 -11.18 6.78 -8.25
N GLU A 104 -11.26 6.10 -7.11
CA GLU A 104 -11.18 6.76 -5.80
C GLU A 104 -9.72 7.02 -5.42
N MET A 105 -8.85 6.04 -5.65
CA MET A 105 -7.39 6.20 -5.50
C MET A 105 -6.87 7.39 -6.33
N SER A 106 -7.33 7.54 -7.58
CA SER A 106 -6.92 8.66 -8.42
C SER A 106 -7.46 10.00 -7.94
N LYS A 107 -8.70 10.05 -7.42
CA LYS A 107 -9.28 11.26 -6.81
C LYS A 107 -8.51 11.71 -5.56
N PHE A 108 -7.96 10.76 -4.79
CA PHE A 108 -7.09 11.06 -3.66
C PHE A 108 -5.66 11.41 -4.07
N GLY A 109 -5.33 11.35 -5.37
CA GLY A 109 -4.01 11.66 -5.90
C GLY A 109 -2.97 10.56 -5.67
N TRP A 110 -3.39 9.34 -5.29
CA TRP A 110 -2.47 8.22 -5.05
C TRP A 110 -1.90 7.65 -6.37
N ILE A 111 -2.71 7.72 -7.44
CA ILE A 111 -2.36 7.24 -8.77
C ILE A 111 -2.88 8.20 -9.86
N PRO A 112 -2.29 8.21 -11.07
CA PRO A 112 -2.76 9.07 -12.17
C PRO A 112 -4.20 8.74 -12.60
N GLU A 113 -4.97 9.77 -12.98
CA GLU A 113 -6.30 9.58 -13.57
C GLU A 113 -6.19 9.08 -15.01
N THR A 114 -6.89 8.00 -15.33
CA THR A 114 -7.01 7.50 -16.72
C THR A 114 -8.28 6.68 -16.89
N ARG A 115 -8.76 6.62 -18.14
CA ARG A 115 -9.88 5.78 -18.57
C ARG A 115 -9.44 4.51 -19.29
N ASP A 116 -8.16 4.41 -19.64
CA ASP A 116 -7.61 3.30 -20.41
C ASP A 116 -7.33 2.07 -19.54
N SER A 117 -7.85 0.89 -19.91
CA SER A 117 -7.72 -0.33 -19.08
C SER A 117 -6.26 -0.75 -18.86
N LYS A 118 -5.44 -0.68 -19.91
CA LYS A 118 -4.03 -1.06 -19.86
C LYS A 118 -3.22 -0.06 -19.05
N GLU A 119 -3.49 1.23 -19.21
CA GLU A 119 -2.84 2.26 -18.40
C GLU A 119 -3.18 2.12 -16.92
N LYS A 120 -4.43 1.77 -16.58
CA LYS A 120 -4.81 1.44 -15.20
C LYS A 120 -3.97 0.31 -14.64
N VAL A 121 -3.79 -0.78 -15.39
CA VAL A 121 -2.94 -1.90 -14.96
C VAL A 121 -1.50 -1.44 -14.70
N VAL A 122 -0.91 -0.67 -15.61
CA VAL A 122 0.46 -0.16 -15.45
C VAL A 122 0.58 0.72 -14.20
N ASN A 123 -0.38 1.62 -13.98
CA ASN A 123 -0.38 2.51 -12.81
C ASN A 123 -0.55 1.72 -11.50
N LEU A 124 -1.42 0.70 -11.48
CA LEU A 124 -1.60 -0.18 -10.32
C LEU A 124 -0.35 -1.02 -10.04
N ARG A 125 0.28 -1.62 -11.06
CA ARG A 125 1.54 -2.36 -10.92
C ARG A 125 2.62 -1.50 -10.29
N LYS A 126 2.76 -0.24 -10.75
CA LYS A 126 3.70 0.73 -10.16
C LYS A 126 3.34 1.07 -8.72
N TYR A 127 2.07 1.33 -8.44
CA TYR A 127 1.58 1.70 -7.11
C TYR A 127 1.80 0.58 -6.07
N PHE A 128 1.49 -0.65 -6.44
CA PHE A 128 1.72 -1.83 -5.61
C PHE A 128 3.17 -2.35 -5.64
N GLU A 129 4.01 -1.77 -6.51
CA GLU A 129 5.41 -2.16 -6.68
C GLU A 129 5.58 -3.64 -7.09
N VAL A 130 4.68 -4.12 -7.94
CA VAL A 130 4.66 -5.51 -8.45
C VAL A 130 4.78 -5.54 -9.97
N VAL A 131 5.40 -6.59 -10.48
CA VAL A 131 5.51 -6.80 -11.95
C VAL A 131 4.19 -7.23 -12.56
N GLU A 132 3.31 -7.87 -11.79
CA GLU A 132 1.99 -8.39 -12.17
C GLU A 132 1.03 -8.29 -10.97
N LEU A 133 -0.25 -7.99 -11.22
CA LEU A 133 -1.24 -7.82 -10.16
C LEU A 133 -1.69 -9.14 -9.53
N SER A 134 -1.55 -10.26 -10.23
CA SER A 134 -1.77 -11.61 -9.66
C SER A 134 -0.92 -11.88 -8.42
N LEU A 135 0.25 -11.25 -8.31
CA LEU A 135 1.14 -11.38 -7.15
C LEU A 135 0.56 -10.78 -5.86
N LEU A 136 -0.50 -9.97 -5.93
CA LEU A 136 -1.19 -9.45 -4.75
C LEU A 136 -1.84 -10.55 -3.89
N GLU A 137 -2.10 -11.72 -4.48
CA GLU A 137 -2.58 -12.92 -3.77
C GLU A 137 -1.47 -13.60 -2.94
N ASN A 138 -0.20 -13.21 -3.12
CA ASN A 138 0.90 -13.79 -2.37
C ASN A 138 0.92 -13.24 -0.93
N ASN A 139 0.73 -14.12 0.04
CA ASN A 139 0.72 -13.79 1.48
C ASN A 139 1.95 -13.01 1.96
N GLN A 140 3.11 -13.11 1.31
CA GLN A 140 4.28 -12.30 1.69
C GLN A 140 4.10 -10.81 1.36
N ILE A 141 3.29 -10.49 0.34
CA ILE A 141 2.93 -9.13 -0.09
C ILE A 141 1.69 -8.66 0.68
N THR A 142 0.72 -9.55 0.91
CA THR A 142 -0.55 -9.29 1.61
C THR A 142 -0.41 -9.11 3.13
N ARG A 143 0.76 -9.43 3.72
CA ARG A 143 1.08 -9.29 5.17
C ARG A 143 0.76 -7.92 5.78
N ILE A 144 0.63 -6.89 4.95
CA ILE A 144 0.31 -5.52 5.32
C ILE A 144 -1.13 -5.39 5.88
N ALA A 145 -2.03 -6.32 5.57
CA ALA A 145 -3.48 -6.12 5.74
C ALA A 145 -4.27 -7.28 6.36
N CYS A 146 -3.64 -8.35 6.87
CA CYS A 146 -4.35 -9.56 7.30
C CYS A 146 -5.15 -9.39 8.61
N ARG A 147 -6.33 -8.77 8.51
CA ARG A 147 -7.48 -9.06 9.39
C ARG A 147 -8.23 -10.33 8.97
N ARG A 148 -8.04 -10.86 7.74
CA ARG A 148 -8.67 -12.11 7.27
C ARG A 148 -7.84 -12.83 6.21
N LEU A 149 -7.83 -14.16 6.28
CA LEU A 149 -6.98 -15.10 5.53
C LEU A 149 -7.39 -15.39 4.07
N ALA A 150 -8.39 -14.73 3.52
CA ALA A 150 -8.84 -15.01 2.15
C ALA A 150 -8.99 -13.70 1.38
N VAL A 151 -8.01 -13.38 0.51
CA VAL A 151 -8.17 -12.35 -0.52
C VAL A 151 -9.10 -12.92 -1.57
N THR A 152 -10.40 -12.84 -1.33
CA THR A 152 -11.42 -13.39 -2.25
C THR A 152 -12.50 -12.38 -2.59
N GLU A 153 -12.54 -11.23 -1.91
CA GLU A 153 -13.58 -10.23 -2.08
C GLU A 153 -13.02 -8.85 -2.48
N LYS A 154 -13.85 -8.08 -3.18
CA LYS A 154 -13.54 -6.70 -3.61
C LYS A 154 -13.10 -5.79 -2.46
N SER A 155 -13.58 -6.05 -1.24
CA SER A 155 -13.18 -5.35 -0.01
C SER A 155 -11.72 -5.57 0.37
N ASP A 156 -11.16 -6.74 0.08
CA ASP A 156 -9.78 -7.09 0.43
C ASP A 156 -8.79 -6.33 -0.46
N LEU A 157 -9.12 -6.18 -1.75
CA LEU A 157 -8.33 -5.38 -2.69
C LEU A 157 -8.37 -3.88 -2.34
N ALA A 158 -9.51 -3.36 -1.89
CA ALA A 158 -9.60 -1.99 -1.40
C ALA A 158 -8.73 -1.79 -0.14
N LEU A 159 -8.77 -2.75 0.79
CA LEU A 159 -7.90 -2.73 1.96
C LEU A 159 -6.41 -2.78 1.57
N LEU A 160 -6.03 -3.65 0.65
CA LEU A 160 -4.64 -3.74 0.17
C LEU A 160 -4.18 -2.43 -0.45
N ALA A 161 -5.03 -1.81 -1.27
CA ALA A 161 -4.75 -0.49 -1.84
C ALA A 161 -4.51 0.55 -0.73
N TRP A 162 -5.38 0.57 0.28
CA TRP A 162 -5.28 1.50 1.41
C TRP A 162 -4.01 1.25 2.25
N ALA A 163 -3.71 0.00 2.55
CA ALA A 163 -2.55 -0.38 3.36
C ALA A 163 -1.23 -0.11 2.63
N GLN A 164 -1.22 -0.27 1.30
CA GLN A 164 -0.09 0.13 0.45
C GLN A 164 0.13 1.65 0.49
N GLU A 165 -0.93 2.48 0.49
CA GLU A 165 -0.78 3.93 0.64
C GLU A 165 -0.15 4.26 2.01
N ALA A 166 -0.61 3.60 3.08
CA ALA A 166 -0.06 3.79 4.41
C ALA A 166 1.44 3.49 4.45
N LYS A 167 1.84 2.39 3.79
CA LYS A 167 3.25 2.00 3.61
C LYS A 167 4.04 3.05 2.83
N ILE A 168 3.52 3.53 1.70
CA ILE A 168 4.18 4.54 0.87
C ILE A 168 4.43 5.82 1.69
N LYS A 169 3.41 6.35 2.38
CA LYS A 169 3.54 7.55 3.22
C LYS A 169 4.46 7.33 4.42
N ALA A 170 4.47 6.14 5.02
CA ALA A 170 5.32 5.83 6.18
C ALA A 170 6.83 5.85 5.86
N ARG A 171 7.22 5.77 4.58
CA ARG A 171 8.62 5.92 4.16
C ARG A 171 9.17 7.31 4.47
N GLU A 172 8.34 8.34 4.36
CA GLU A 172 8.73 9.73 4.63
C GLU A 172 8.82 10.04 6.12
N VAL A 173 8.24 9.19 6.98
CA VAL A 173 8.23 9.39 8.43
C VAL A 173 9.50 8.79 9.04
N LYS A 174 10.38 9.64 9.59
CA LYS A 174 11.53 9.19 10.38
C LYS A 174 11.06 8.73 11.76
N THR A 175 11.55 7.58 12.20
CA THR A 175 11.21 7.00 13.51
C THR A 175 12.47 6.51 14.21
N ALA A 176 12.42 6.43 15.54
CA ALA A 176 13.41 5.72 16.35
C ALA A 176 13.28 4.18 16.12
N PRO A 177 14.19 3.36 16.69
CA PRO A 177 13.99 1.91 16.74
C PRO A 177 12.73 1.53 17.51
N ILE A 178 12.10 0.41 17.13
CA ILE A 178 10.90 -0.12 17.78
C ILE A 178 11.13 -0.31 19.29
N ASN A 179 10.30 0.36 20.10
CA ASN A 179 10.39 0.32 21.56
C ASN A 179 9.00 0.12 22.20
N ILE A 180 8.59 -1.15 22.33
CA ILE A 180 7.29 -1.52 22.91
C ILE A 180 7.18 -1.09 24.38
N LYS A 181 8.27 -1.18 25.16
CA LYS A 181 8.28 -0.71 26.57
C LYS A 181 8.06 0.81 26.64
N GLY A 182 8.64 1.56 25.70
CA GLY A 182 8.40 2.99 25.54
C GLY A 182 6.95 3.29 25.20
N LEU A 183 6.38 2.54 24.24
CA LEU A 183 4.97 2.66 23.86
C LEU A 183 4.04 2.49 25.07
N ILE A 184 4.19 1.41 25.84
CA ILE A 184 3.35 1.14 27.02
C ILE A 184 3.40 2.32 28.02
N LYS A 185 4.58 2.92 28.22
CA LYS A 185 4.73 4.06 29.14
C LYS A 185 4.01 5.33 28.68
N ILE A 186 3.85 5.54 27.37
CA ILE A 186 3.20 6.74 26.84
C ILE A 186 1.69 6.61 26.66
N ILE A 187 1.12 5.40 26.78
CA ILE A 187 -0.33 5.15 26.65
C ILE A 187 -1.17 6.05 27.57
N PRO A 188 -0.85 6.25 28.87
CA PRO A 188 -1.61 7.16 29.72
C PRO A 188 -1.62 8.60 29.21
N ASN A 189 -0.51 9.06 28.62
CA ASN A 189 -0.40 10.41 28.05
C ASN A 189 -1.24 10.55 26.78
N ILE A 190 -1.24 9.53 25.90
CA ILE A 190 -2.08 9.49 24.70
C ILE A 190 -3.57 9.52 25.10
N ARG A 191 -3.96 8.78 26.14
CA ARG A 191 -5.34 8.75 26.66
C ARG A 191 -5.84 10.13 27.07
N LEU A 192 -4.99 10.95 27.70
CA LEU A 192 -5.33 12.33 28.08
C LEU A 192 -5.50 13.27 26.88
N MET A 193 -5.01 12.90 25.69
CA MET A 193 -5.20 13.70 24.48
C MET A 193 -6.62 13.63 23.91
N THR A 194 -7.45 12.73 24.43
CA THR A 194 -8.84 12.56 23.97
C THR A 194 -9.69 13.82 24.10
N VAL A 195 -9.37 14.69 25.06
CA VAL A 195 -10.04 15.98 25.28
C VAL A 195 -9.46 17.13 24.43
N MET A 196 -8.40 16.87 23.66
CA MET A 196 -7.74 17.87 22.81
C MET A 196 -8.36 17.91 21.42
N LYS A 197 -8.17 19.03 20.71
CA LYS A 197 -8.60 19.16 19.31
C LYS A 197 -7.61 18.49 18.34
N PRO A 198 -8.06 18.01 17.17
CA PRO A 198 -7.18 17.38 16.16
C PRO A 198 -5.91 18.16 15.82
N LYS A 199 -6.02 19.48 15.62
CA LYS A 199 -4.87 20.35 15.33
C LYS A 199 -3.79 20.33 16.42
N GLU A 200 -4.17 20.00 17.66
CA GLU A 200 -3.27 19.98 18.81
C GLU A 200 -2.70 18.58 19.08
N PHE A 201 -3.54 17.53 19.05
CA PHE A 201 -3.08 16.18 19.39
C PHE A 201 -2.40 15.47 18.21
N CYS A 202 -2.85 15.67 16.96
CA CYS A 202 -2.29 14.97 15.80
C CYS A 202 -0.76 15.12 15.67
N PRO A 203 -0.16 16.32 15.76
CA PRO A 203 1.30 16.43 15.70
C PRO A 203 1.98 15.81 16.92
N LYS A 204 1.41 15.96 18.12
CA LYS A 204 1.96 15.41 19.37
C LYS A 204 2.00 13.89 19.37
N ILE A 205 0.90 13.24 19.00
CA ILE A 205 0.82 11.79 18.98
C ILE A 205 1.72 11.18 17.90
N LYS A 206 1.80 11.81 16.71
CA LYS A 206 2.73 11.40 15.65
C LYS A 206 4.17 11.41 16.16
N ALA A 207 4.58 12.48 16.83
CA ALA A 207 5.92 12.60 17.41
C ALA A 207 6.18 11.53 18.50
N MET A 208 5.25 11.37 19.45
CA MET A 208 5.40 10.39 20.54
C MET A 208 5.48 8.95 20.05
N LEU A 209 4.66 8.60 19.04
CA LEU A 209 4.70 7.27 18.42
C LEU A 209 5.97 7.07 17.60
N ALA A 210 6.46 8.10 16.89
CA ALA A 210 7.70 8.02 16.11
C ALA A 210 8.92 7.73 17.01
N GLU A 211 8.98 8.29 18.22
CA GLU A 211 10.01 7.98 19.23
C GLU A 211 9.93 6.54 19.76
N CYS A 212 8.79 5.86 19.57
CA CYS A 212 8.62 4.44 19.88
C CYS A 212 8.83 3.53 18.67
N GLY A 213 9.24 4.07 17.53
CA GLY A 213 9.42 3.34 16.28
C GLY A 213 8.13 3.10 15.49
N ILE A 214 7.11 3.93 15.69
CA ILE A 214 5.78 3.79 15.08
C ILE A 214 5.46 5.00 14.20
N ALA A 215 5.23 4.76 12.91
CA ALA A 215 4.77 5.77 11.95
C ALA A 215 3.24 5.79 11.90
N LEU A 216 2.63 6.84 12.47
CA LEU A 216 1.18 7.04 12.41
C LEU A 216 0.78 7.82 11.15
N ILE A 217 0.00 7.19 10.27
CA ILE A 217 -0.48 7.73 9.01
C ILE A 217 -1.99 7.89 9.04
N PHE A 218 -2.47 9.08 8.68
CA PHE A 218 -3.89 9.34 8.49
C PHE A 218 -4.21 9.28 6.99
N LEU A 219 -5.20 8.47 6.62
CA LEU A 219 -5.62 8.29 5.24
C LEU A 219 -7.12 8.52 5.08
N PRO A 220 -7.59 8.98 3.91
CA PRO A 220 -9.01 8.99 3.61
C PRO A 220 -9.56 7.56 3.65
N HIS A 221 -10.86 7.44 3.89
CA HIS A 221 -11.56 6.17 3.77
C HIS A 221 -11.73 5.82 2.29
N LEU A 222 -11.49 4.55 1.93
CA LEU A 222 -11.69 4.01 0.60
C LEU A 222 -12.97 3.15 0.62
N GLN A 223 -13.88 3.38 -0.32
CA GLN A 223 -15.14 2.63 -0.37
C GLN A 223 -14.87 1.13 -0.51
N GLY A 224 -15.44 0.34 0.40
CA GLY A 224 -15.23 -1.10 0.47
C GLY A 224 -14.08 -1.53 1.39
N SER A 225 -13.22 -0.63 1.87
CA SER A 225 -12.28 -0.95 2.95
C SER A 225 -13.06 -0.92 4.28
N PHE A 226 -13.42 -2.07 4.83
CA PHE A 226 -14.13 -2.15 6.11
C PHE A 226 -13.28 -1.71 7.32
N LEU A 227 -11.99 -1.48 7.12
CA LEU A 227 -11.07 -1.16 8.20
C LEU A 227 -11.12 0.31 8.61
N GLN A 228 -11.12 0.46 9.92
CA GLN A 228 -11.05 1.75 10.60
C GLN A 228 -9.59 2.16 10.87
N GLY A 229 -8.69 1.19 10.91
CA GLY A 229 -7.25 1.30 11.06
C GLY A 229 -6.56 0.01 10.63
N ALA A 230 -5.24 0.03 10.49
CA ALA A 230 -4.43 -1.17 10.32
C ALA A 230 -3.04 -0.94 10.91
N SER A 231 -2.41 -2.01 11.40
CA SER A 231 -1.05 -1.98 11.95
C SER A 231 -0.20 -3.13 11.40
N PHE A 232 1.01 -2.81 10.93
CA PHE A 232 1.93 -3.79 10.34
C PHE A 232 3.39 -3.37 10.48
N ILE A 233 4.31 -4.32 10.36
CA ILE A 233 5.75 -4.06 10.39
C ILE A 233 6.24 -3.74 8.97
N ASP A 234 6.99 -2.64 8.81
CA ASP A 234 7.67 -2.30 7.56
C ASP A 234 9.15 -1.98 7.84
N GLY A 235 10.03 -2.92 7.50
CA GLY A 235 11.45 -2.80 7.77
C GLY A 235 11.76 -2.71 9.26
N ASN A 236 12.28 -1.56 9.71
CA ASN A 236 12.70 -1.32 11.09
C ASN A 236 11.70 -0.51 11.92
N LYS A 237 10.48 -0.29 11.41
CA LYS A 237 9.43 0.46 12.08
C LYS A 237 8.08 -0.25 11.97
N ILE A 238 7.14 0.16 12.81
CA ILE A 238 5.74 -0.25 12.73
C ILE A 238 4.96 0.87 12.06
N VAL A 239 4.09 0.54 11.13
CA VAL A 239 3.16 1.48 10.50
C VAL A 239 1.80 1.29 11.14
N VAL A 240 1.19 2.39 11.59
CA VAL A 240 -0.21 2.44 12.00
C VAL A 240 -0.94 3.37 11.06
N GLY A 241 -1.82 2.82 10.23
CA GLY A 241 -2.75 3.60 9.44
C GLY A 241 -4.05 3.81 10.20
N LEU A 242 -4.63 5.01 10.14
CA LEU A 242 -5.99 5.28 10.60
C LEU A 242 -6.80 6.04 9.54
N THR A 243 -8.08 5.71 9.44
CA THR A 243 -9.01 6.44 8.56
C THR A 243 -9.41 7.78 9.19
N ALA A 244 -9.24 8.87 8.42
CA ALA A 244 -9.32 10.25 8.91
C ALA A 244 -10.71 10.91 8.78
N ARG A 245 -11.68 10.28 8.12
CA ARG A 245 -12.90 10.96 7.65
C ARG A 245 -14.10 10.77 8.58
N GLY A 246 -14.67 11.90 9.05
CA GLY A 246 -16.06 12.01 9.50
C GLY A 246 -16.42 11.13 10.69
N LYS A 247 -15.44 10.79 11.54
CA LYS A 247 -15.68 9.96 12.70
C LYS A 247 -15.98 10.81 13.92
N ASP A 248 -16.99 10.38 14.64
CA ASP A 248 -17.15 10.68 16.04
C ASP A 248 -15.82 10.36 16.77
N ALA A 249 -15.41 11.25 17.67
CA ALA A 249 -14.13 11.16 18.38
C ALA A 249 -13.95 9.80 19.09
N ASP A 250 -15.01 9.21 19.61
CA ASP A 250 -15.01 7.89 20.24
C ASP A 250 -14.53 6.79 19.29
N LYS A 251 -15.03 6.77 18.05
CA LYS A 251 -14.62 5.77 17.05
C LYS A 251 -13.16 5.94 16.65
N PHE A 252 -12.70 7.19 16.51
CA PHE A 252 -11.30 7.49 16.21
C PHE A 252 -10.37 6.97 17.32
N TRP A 253 -10.64 7.35 18.58
CA TRP A 253 -9.81 6.98 19.71
C TRP A 253 -9.86 5.47 19.97
N PHE A 254 -11.03 4.84 19.87
CA PHE A 254 -11.12 3.38 19.98
C PHE A 254 -10.28 2.68 18.90
N SER A 255 -10.39 3.10 17.63
CA SER A 255 -9.62 2.52 16.53
C SER A 255 -8.11 2.66 16.77
N LEU A 256 -7.65 3.84 17.21
CA LEU A 256 -6.25 4.05 17.54
C LEU A 256 -5.78 3.11 18.66
N PHE A 257 -6.50 3.03 19.77
CA PHE A 257 -6.12 2.18 20.89
C PHE A 257 -6.15 0.70 20.51
N HIS A 258 -7.08 0.29 19.64
CA HIS A 258 -7.18 -1.07 19.11
C HIS A 258 -5.94 -1.43 18.28
N GLU A 259 -5.49 -0.56 17.38
CA GLU A 259 -4.24 -0.79 16.65
C GLU A 259 -3.01 -0.78 17.57
N LEU A 260 -2.99 0.05 18.61
CA LEU A 260 -1.93 0.02 19.61
C LEU A 260 -1.96 -1.25 20.47
N ALA A 261 -3.14 -1.81 20.72
CA ALA A 261 -3.32 -3.08 21.43
C ALA A 261 -2.65 -4.22 20.67
N HIS A 262 -2.91 -4.33 19.36
CA HIS A 262 -2.25 -5.34 18.52
C HIS A 262 -0.73 -5.25 18.59
N ILE A 263 -0.17 -4.04 18.65
CA ILE A 263 1.28 -3.83 18.80
C ILE A 263 1.77 -4.29 20.18
N ILE A 264 1.07 -3.88 21.25
CA ILE A 264 1.48 -4.14 22.64
C ILE A 264 1.35 -5.62 23.01
N LEU A 265 0.27 -6.26 22.55
CA LEU A 265 -0.04 -7.67 22.81
C LEU A 265 0.73 -8.62 21.88
N GLY A 266 1.42 -8.09 20.87
CA GLY A 266 2.25 -8.89 19.96
C GLY A 266 1.44 -9.61 18.87
N HIS A 267 0.29 -9.07 18.49
CA HIS A 267 -0.57 -9.61 17.43
C HIS A 267 -0.03 -9.30 16.03
N ILE A 268 0.84 -8.29 15.89
CA ILE A 268 1.41 -7.89 14.59
C ILE A 268 2.43 -8.91 14.07
N GLY A 269 2.39 -9.18 12.76
CA GLY A 269 3.40 -10.02 12.08
C GLY A 269 3.18 -11.53 12.19
N GLN A 270 2.04 -11.98 12.72
CA GLN A 270 1.66 -13.39 12.72
C GLN A 270 1.44 -13.92 11.29
N LEU A 271 1.86 -15.17 11.04
CA LEU A 271 1.80 -15.80 9.72
C LEU A 271 0.38 -15.97 9.19
N ASN A 272 -0.58 -16.17 10.09
CA ASN A 272 -1.98 -16.44 9.78
C ASN A 272 -2.87 -15.20 9.92
N GLY A 273 -2.29 -14.01 10.12
CA GLY A 273 -3.05 -12.83 10.52
C GLY A 273 -3.54 -12.91 11.97
N THR A 274 -4.38 -11.96 12.37
CA THR A 274 -5.00 -11.93 13.72
C THR A 274 -6.12 -12.97 13.83
N SER A 275 -6.20 -13.67 14.97
CA SER A 275 -7.32 -14.56 15.27
C SER A 275 -8.52 -13.80 15.85
N ASP A 276 -9.68 -14.44 15.92
CA ASP A 276 -10.85 -13.86 16.62
C ASP A 276 -10.57 -13.60 18.11
N GLU A 277 -9.66 -14.36 18.72
CA GLU A 277 -9.20 -14.14 20.10
C GLU A 277 -8.31 -12.89 20.20
N ASP A 278 -7.38 -12.71 19.25
CA ASP A 278 -6.52 -11.51 19.19
C ASP A 278 -7.35 -10.22 19.04
N GLU A 279 -8.41 -10.26 18.22
CA GLU A 279 -9.34 -9.13 18.04
C GLU A 279 -10.12 -8.86 19.33
N SER A 280 -10.63 -9.90 20.00
CA SER A 280 -11.33 -9.78 21.29
C SER A 280 -10.42 -9.21 22.38
N ASP A 281 -9.16 -9.64 22.43
CA ASP A 281 -8.17 -9.13 23.38
C ASP A 281 -7.81 -7.67 23.10
N ALA A 282 -7.67 -7.29 21.82
CA ALA A 282 -7.43 -5.91 21.41
C ALA A 282 -8.62 -4.99 21.77
N ASP A 283 -9.85 -5.43 21.54
CA ASP A 283 -11.07 -4.71 21.90
C ASP A 283 -11.19 -4.51 23.42
N LYS A 284 -10.97 -5.58 24.18
CA LYS A 284 -10.97 -5.53 25.65
C LYS A 284 -9.90 -4.56 26.16
N TRP A 285 -8.67 -4.69 25.68
CA TRP A 285 -7.57 -3.83 26.08
C TRP A 285 -7.88 -2.36 25.79
N SER A 286 -8.42 -2.06 24.61
CA SER A 286 -8.73 -0.69 24.18
C SER A 286 -9.79 -0.04 25.05
N ARG A 287 -10.89 -0.77 25.27
CA ARG A 287 -12.00 -0.32 26.10
C ARG A 287 -11.56 -0.05 27.53
N ASP A 288 -10.82 -0.98 28.11
CA ASP A 288 -10.42 -0.95 29.52
C ASP A 288 -9.27 0.05 29.76
N THR A 289 -8.45 0.31 28.74
CA THR A 289 -7.42 1.36 28.77
C THR A 289 -8.05 2.75 28.68
N LEU A 290 -9.02 2.95 27.78
CA LEU A 290 -9.70 4.25 27.64
C LEU A 290 -10.49 4.59 28.91
N ILE A 291 -11.25 3.63 29.45
CA ILE A 291 -12.02 3.81 30.67
C ILE A 291 -11.73 2.64 31.64
N PRO A 292 -11.04 2.89 32.76
CA PRO A 292 -10.72 1.87 33.76
C PRO A 292 -11.96 1.08 34.21
N VAL A 293 -11.85 -0.25 34.20
CA VAL A 293 -12.95 -1.19 34.48
C VAL A 293 -13.65 -0.88 35.80
N VAL A 294 -12.87 -0.76 36.89
CA VAL A 294 -13.39 -0.55 38.25
C VAL A 294 -14.20 0.75 38.36
N ASP A 295 -13.78 1.81 37.67
CA ASP A 295 -14.49 3.08 37.71
C ASP A 295 -15.73 3.06 36.82
N TYR A 296 -15.66 2.36 35.69
CA TYR A 296 -16.78 2.20 34.78
C TYR A 296 -17.91 1.34 35.38
N GLU A 297 -17.57 0.22 36.02
CA GLU A 297 -18.53 -0.65 36.72
C GLU A 297 -19.33 0.13 37.77
N LYS A 298 -18.65 0.90 38.62
CA LYS A 298 -19.31 1.78 39.60
C LYS A 298 -20.21 2.82 38.95
N PHE A 299 -19.83 3.35 37.79
CA PHE A 299 -20.61 4.35 37.09
C PHE A 299 -21.90 3.77 36.47
N ILE A 300 -21.87 2.53 35.98
CA ILE A 300 -23.04 1.88 35.39
C ILE A 300 -24.01 1.30 36.44
N GLU A 301 -23.52 0.98 37.65
CA GLU A 301 -24.35 0.54 38.79
C GLU A 301 -25.42 1.58 39.16
N ASP A 302 -25.10 2.87 39.07
CA ASP A 302 -26.02 3.98 39.35
C ASP A 302 -27.17 4.09 38.32
N ASN A 303 -27.03 3.43 37.15
CA ASN A 303 -27.99 3.38 36.03
C ASN A 303 -28.58 4.75 35.60
N ASN A 304 -27.84 5.83 35.82
CA ASN A 304 -28.26 7.21 35.55
C ASN A 304 -27.37 7.87 34.51
N PHE A 305 -27.68 7.61 33.24
CA PHE A 305 -26.93 8.09 32.08
C PHE A 305 -27.37 9.47 31.58
N SER A 306 -27.59 10.43 32.48
CA SER A 306 -27.85 11.81 32.09
C SER A 306 -26.59 12.46 31.47
N ALA A 307 -26.79 13.44 30.58
CA ALA A 307 -25.67 14.20 29.98
C ALA A 307 -24.75 14.83 31.04
N TYR A 308 -25.31 15.28 32.17
CA TYR A 308 -24.57 15.81 33.30
C TYR A 308 -23.66 14.75 33.93
N ASN A 309 -24.21 13.57 34.24
CA ASN A 309 -23.44 12.48 34.88
C ASN A 309 -22.32 11.98 33.97
N ILE A 310 -22.59 11.85 32.66
CA ILE A 310 -21.59 11.43 31.67
C ILE A 310 -20.45 12.46 31.59
N ARG A 311 -20.76 13.76 31.53
CA ARG A 311 -19.73 14.82 31.54
C ARG A 311 -18.92 14.80 32.84
N SER A 312 -19.58 14.61 33.98
CA SER A 312 -18.93 14.53 35.30
C SER A 312 -17.98 13.34 35.38
N PHE A 313 -18.44 12.16 34.97
CA PHE A 313 -17.63 10.94 34.92
C PHE A 313 -16.46 11.07 33.96
N ALA A 314 -16.69 11.54 32.73
CA ALA A 314 -15.64 11.76 31.73
C ALA A 314 -14.56 12.72 32.23
N LYS A 315 -14.97 13.82 32.90
CA LYS A 315 -14.04 14.77 33.53
C LYS A 315 -13.21 14.12 34.63
N LYS A 316 -13.81 13.29 35.50
CA LYS A 316 -13.09 12.54 36.54
C LYS A 316 -12.07 11.59 35.93
N GLN A 317 -12.41 10.97 34.80
CA GLN A 317 -11.55 10.04 34.08
C GLN A 317 -10.46 10.72 33.22
N GLY A 318 -10.61 12.01 32.91
CA GLY A 318 -9.72 12.74 32.02
C GLY A 318 -9.89 12.34 30.55
N VAL A 319 -11.11 11.93 30.15
CA VAL A 319 -11.44 11.54 28.77
C VAL A 319 -12.56 12.39 28.19
N ALA A 320 -12.68 12.42 26.86
CA ALA A 320 -13.79 13.10 26.20
C ALA A 320 -15.14 12.43 26.53
N PRO A 321 -16.22 13.21 26.81
CA PRO A 321 -17.55 12.66 27.08
C PRO A 321 -18.05 11.71 26.00
N GLY A 322 -17.74 11.99 24.73
CA GLY A 322 -18.10 11.15 23.60
C GLY A 322 -17.57 9.72 23.71
N ILE A 323 -16.40 9.50 24.32
CA ILE A 323 -15.83 8.15 24.52
C ILE A 323 -16.69 7.33 25.48
N VAL A 324 -17.19 7.96 26.55
CA VAL A 324 -18.10 7.32 27.51
C VAL A 324 -19.42 6.97 26.82
N VAL A 325 -19.99 7.91 26.05
CA VAL A 325 -21.20 7.65 25.25
C VAL A 325 -20.99 6.51 24.26
N GLY A 326 -19.85 6.48 23.57
CA GLY A 326 -19.48 5.41 22.64
C GLY A 326 -19.49 4.04 23.29
N ARG A 327 -18.88 3.91 24.47
CA ARG A 327 -18.88 2.65 25.24
C ARG A 327 -20.28 2.23 25.68
N LEU A 328 -21.06 3.16 26.26
CA LEU A 328 -22.44 2.88 26.70
C LEU A 328 -23.35 2.43 25.55
N GLN A 329 -23.21 3.06 24.37
CA GLN A 329 -23.97 2.69 23.18
C GLN A 329 -23.55 1.31 22.66
N ASN A 330 -22.25 1.03 22.60
CA ASN A 330 -21.73 -0.25 22.12
C ASN A 330 -22.13 -1.42 23.04
N GLU A 331 -22.20 -1.19 24.35
CA GLU A 331 -22.63 -2.18 25.33
C GLU A 331 -24.17 -2.26 25.50
N GLY A 332 -24.93 -1.47 24.73
CA GLY A 332 -26.39 -1.51 24.73
C GLY A 332 -27.07 -0.89 25.95
N LEU A 333 -26.33 -0.17 26.80
CA LEU A 333 -26.87 0.51 27.99
C LEU A 333 -27.69 1.76 27.64
N ILE A 334 -27.38 2.39 26.50
CA ILE A 334 -28.18 3.46 25.90
C ILE A 334 -28.35 3.22 24.40
N LYS A 335 -29.38 3.81 23.78
CA LYS A 335 -29.60 3.68 22.33
C LYS A 335 -28.55 4.47 21.54
N HIS A 336 -28.18 4.00 20.35
CA HIS A 336 -27.26 4.71 19.43
C HIS A 336 -27.75 6.10 18.99
N SER A 337 -29.04 6.42 19.16
CA SER A 337 -29.59 7.75 18.88
C SER A 337 -29.48 8.74 20.05
N MET A 338 -29.11 8.27 21.25
CA MET A 338 -29.07 9.08 22.46
C MET A 338 -27.71 9.74 22.66
N LEU A 339 -27.72 11.00 23.09
CA LEU A 339 -26.54 11.73 23.58
C LEU A 339 -25.40 11.90 22.56
N ASN A 340 -25.74 11.84 21.28
CA ASN A 340 -24.79 12.06 20.18
C ASN A 340 -24.26 13.51 20.15
N ASP A 341 -24.95 14.46 20.78
CA ASP A 341 -24.49 15.84 20.98
C ASP A 341 -23.23 15.93 21.85
N LEU A 342 -22.91 14.87 22.62
CA LEU A 342 -21.69 14.78 23.41
C LEU A 342 -20.50 14.21 22.63
N LYS A 343 -20.70 13.78 21.39
CA LYS A 343 -19.64 13.22 20.53
C LYS A 343 -19.09 14.29 19.61
N ASP A 344 -17.84 14.68 19.85
CA ASP A 344 -17.14 15.59 18.94
C ASP A 344 -16.94 14.93 17.57
N HIS A 345 -17.08 15.69 16.49
CA HIS A 345 -16.80 15.23 15.14
C HIS A 345 -15.42 15.74 14.72
N TYR A 346 -14.54 14.84 14.33
CA TYR A 346 -13.19 15.22 13.92
C TYR A 346 -13.08 15.35 12.39
N GLU A 347 -12.57 16.51 11.98
CA GLU A 347 -11.95 16.71 10.67
C GLU A 347 -10.43 16.69 10.86
N ILE A 348 -9.81 15.56 10.55
CA ILE A 348 -8.36 15.41 10.59
C ILE A 348 -7.83 15.85 9.22
N ALA A 349 -7.02 16.90 9.20
CA ALA A 349 -6.29 17.30 7.99
C ALA A 349 -5.33 16.17 7.58
N LEU A 350 -5.47 15.71 6.35
CA LEU A 350 -4.72 14.59 5.76
C LEU A 350 -3.30 14.97 5.33
#